data_AF-A0A8T5UEG9-F1
#
_entry.id   AF-A0A8T5UEG9-F1
#
_cell.length_a   1.000
_cell.length_b   1.000
_cell.length_c   1.000
_cell.angle_alpha   90.00
_cell.angle_beta   90.00
_cell.angle_gamma   90.00
#
_symmetry.space_group_name_H-M   'P 1'
#
loop_
_entity.id
_entity.type
_entity.pdbx_description
1 polymer ?
#
loop_
_entity_poly.entity_id
_entity_poly.type
_entity_poly.pdbx_seq_one_letter_code
_entity_poly.pdbx_strand_id
1 'polypeptide(L)'
;MVRELTQNRWNWSQRDQMWVFIDCDVKGELIYHYQVNPPKEFTELTMKIKILNDKLITCKDPKKNSKIFSEMMKISKRMQSMGKNC
;
A
#
# COMPACT_ATOMS: atom_id res chain seq x y z
N MET A 1 5.02 -15.08 14.36
CA MET A 1 3.54 -15.12 14.32
C MET A 1 3.11 -14.76 12.91
N VAL A 2 2.29 -15.59 12.26
CA VAL A 2 1.73 -15.29 10.92
C VAL A 2 0.62 -14.26 11.13
N ARG A 3 0.71 -13.10 10.49
CA ARG A 3 -0.24 -11.99 10.67
C ARG A 3 -1.62 -12.37 10.14
N GLU A 4 -2.66 -11.99 10.88
CA GLU A 4 -4.03 -12.07 10.40
C GLU A 4 -4.26 -11.05 9.26
N LEU A 5 -4.71 -11.56 8.12
CA LEU A 5 -5.09 -10.73 6.98
C LEU A 5 -6.27 -9.83 7.37
N THR A 6 -6.22 -8.56 6.99
CA THR A 6 -7.24 -7.59 7.40
C THR A 6 -8.30 -7.43 6.30
N GLN A 7 -9.56 -7.38 6.71
CA GLN A 7 -10.71 -7.17 5.83
C GLN A 7 -10.69 -5.80 5.15
N ASN A 8 -11.43 -5.69 4.03
CA ASN A 8 -11.68 -4.46 3.27
C ASN A 8 -10.41 -3.77 2.74
N ARG A 9 -9.34 -4.54 2.50
CA ARG A 9 -8.12 -4.04 1.86
C ARG A 9 -7.31 -5.16 1.21
N TRP A 10 -6.40 -4.76 0.34
CA TRP A 10 -5.37 -5.65 -0.20
C TRP A 10 -4.29 -5.92 0.84
N ASN A 11 -3.97 -7.21 1.01
CA ASN A 11 -2.90 -7.72 1.85
C ASN A 11 -1.93 -8.51 0.97
N TRP A 12 -0.64 -8.47 1.27
CA TRP A 12 0.32 -9.39 0.68
C TRP A 12 0.45 -10.65 1.55
N SER A 13 0.02 -11.80 1.04
CA SER A 13 0.23 -13.10 1.70
C SER A 13 1.64 -13.58 1.41
N GLN A 14 2.51 -13.59 2.44
CA GLN A 14 3.85 -14.15 2.32
C GLN A 14 3.83 -15.68 2.15
N ARG A 15 2.80 -16.35 2.68
CA ARG A 15 2.67 -17.81 2.56
C ARG A 15 2.35 -18.21 1.12
N ASP A 16 1.40 -17.51 0.51
CA ASP A 16 0.89 -17.84 -0.82
C ASP A 16 1.62 -17.07 -1.92
N GLN A 17 2.49 -16.12 -1.56
CA GLN A 17 3.21 -15.22 -2.47
C GLN A 17 2.25 -14.50 -3.43
N MET A 18 1.08 -14.10 -2.90
CA MET A 18 -0.01 -13.50 -3.67
C MET A 18 -0.68 -12.36 -2.90
N TRP A 19 -1.32 -11.47 -3.64
CA TRP A 19 -2.20 -10.46 -3.09
C TRP A 19 -3.56 -11.05 -2.75
N VAL A 20 -4.06 -10.75 -1.55
CA VAL A 20 -5.34 -11.23 -1.03
C VAL A 20 -6.20 -10.05 -0.59
N PHE A 21 -7.38 -9.92 -1.19
CA PHE A 21 -8.43 -9.03 -0.71
C PHE A 21 -9.48 -9.85 0.03
N ILE A 22 -9.84 -9.43 1.23
CA ILE A 22 -10.88 -10.09 2.02
C ILE A 22 -12.07 -9.16 2.06
N ASP A 23 -13.14 -9.57 1.41
CA ASP A 23 -14.43 -8.88 1.41
C ASP A 23 -15.40 -9.56 2.39
N CYS A 24 -16.42 -8.83 2.82
CA CYS A 24 -17.49 -9.35 3.66
C CYS A 24 -18.82 -9.26 2.90
N ASP A 25 -19.41 -10.41 2.63
CA ASP A 25 -20.76 -10.53 2.06
C ASP A 25 -21.79 -9.79 2.94
N VAL A 26 -22.91 -9.34 2.36
CA VAL A 26 -24.14 -8.94 3.08
C VAL A 26 -24.63 -9.97 4.11
N LYS A 27 -24.25 -11.25 3.98
CA LYS A 27 -24.51 -12.32 4.96
C LYS A 27 -23.46 -12.44 6.08
N GLY A 28 -22.37 -11.68 6.01
CA GLY A 28 -21.26 -11.75 6.97
C GLY A 28 -20.21 -12.83 6.64
N GLU A 29 -20.29 -13.47 5.47
CA GLU A 29 -19.30 -14.45 5.03
C GLU A 29 -18.06 -13.77 4.43
N LEU A 30 -16.88 -14.33 4.70
CA LEU A 30 -15.61 -13.79 4.20
C LEU A 30 -15.28 -14.36 2.82
N ILE A 31 -15.14 -13.47 1.84
CA ILE A 31 -14.76 -13.82 0.48
C ILE A 31 -13.32 -13.42 0.24
N TYR A 32 -12.49 -14.37 -0.20
CA TYR A 32 -11.06 -14.17 -0.45
C TYR A 32 -10.80 -14.07 -1.95
N HIS A 33 -10.28 -12.92 -2.39
CA HIS A 33 -9.87 -12.70 -3.77
C HIS A 33 -8.35 -12.73 -3.87
N TYR A 34 -7.82 -13.66 -4.67
CA TYR A 34 -6.39 -13.84 -4.88
C TYR A 34 -5.97 -13.28 -6.23
N GLN A 35 -4.80 -12.65 -6.28
CA GLN A 35 -4.15 -12.29 -7.54
C GLN A 35 -2.63 -12.29 -7.40
N VAL A 36 -1.94 -12.64 -8.48
CA VAL A 36 -0.48 -12.58 -8.57
C VAL A 36 0.00 -11.15 -8.79
N ASN A 37 -0.70 -10.43 -9.68
CA ASN A 37 -0.32 -9.07 -10.04
C ASN A 37 -0.64 -8.08 -8.93
N PRO A 38 0.17 -7.02 -8.75
CA PRO A 38 -0.13 -5.97 -7.78
C PRO A 38 -1.48 -5.31 -8.04
N PRO A 39 -2.27 -5.03 -6.98
CA PRO A 39 -3.53 -4.33 -7.13
C PRO A 39 -3.30 -2.92 -7.66
N LYS A 40 -4.31 -2.41 -8.37
CA LYS A 40 -4.28 -1.05 -8.92
C LYS A 40 -3.90 0.00 -7.87
N GLU A 41 -4.44 -0.12 -6.65
CA GLU A 41 -4.09 0.77 -5.52
C GLU A 41 -2.58 0.77 -5.25
N PHE A 42 -1.93 -0.40 -5.17
CA PHE A 42 -0.50 -0.49 -4.90
C PHE A 42 0.34 0.11 -6.04
N THR A 43 -0.05 -0.14 -7.28
CA THR A 43 0.60 0.43 -8.46
C THR A 43 0.47 1.96 -8.49
N GLU A 44 -0.70 2.50 -8.18
CA GLU A 44 -0.94 3.95 -8.08
C GLU A 44 -0.11 4.59 -6.96
N LEU A 45 -0.01 3.95 -5.78
CA LEU A 45 0.84 4.43 -4.69
C LEU A 45 2.31 4.45 -5.10
N THR A 46 2.77 3.42 -5.82
CA THR A 46 4.14 3.34 -6.34
C THR A 46 4.43 4.47 -7.34
N MET A 47 3.50 4.77 -8.25
CA MET A 47 3.63 5.90 -9.17
C MET A 47 3.67 7.24 -8.42
N LYS A 48 2.84 7.42 -7.38
CA LYS A 48 2.86 8.64 -6.57
C LYS A 48 4.20 8.84 -5.87
N ILE A 49 4.80 7.78 -5.31
CA ILE A 49 6.14 7.83 -4.73
C ILE A 49 7.17 8.29 -5.77
N LYS A 50 7.12 7.73 -6.98
CA LYS A 50 8.04 8.13 -8.07
C LYS A 50 7.93 9.62 -8.38
N ILE A 51 6.70 10.11 -8.57
CA ILE A 51 6.44 11.53 -8.85
C ILE A 51 6.94 12.42 -7.70
N LEU A 52 6.73 12.03 -6.45
CA LEU A 52 7.19 12.79 -5.29
C LEU A 52 8.72 12.78 -5.17
N ASN A 53 9.38 11.66 -5.48
CA ASN A 53 10.84 11.57 -5.54
C ASN A 53 11.42 12.52 -6.59
N ASP A 54 10.85 12.53 -7.80
CA ASP A 54 11.30 13.42 -8.89
C ASP A 54 11.15 14.90 -8.48
N LYS A 55 10.06 15.24 -7.77
CA LYS A 55 9.86 16.57 -7.20
C LYS A 55 10.87 16.88 -6.09
N LEU A 56 11.23 15.91 -5.26
CA LEU A 56 12.20 16.07 -4.17
C LEU A 56 13.59 16.40 -4.70
N ILE A 57 14.03 15.72 -5.76
CA ILE A 57 15.33 15.94 -6.41
C ILE A 57 15.45 17.35 -6.98
N THR A 58 14.36 17.88 -7.53
CA THR A 58 14.33 19.19 -8.20
C THR A 58 13.97 20.36 -7.28
N CYS A 59 13.44 20.09 -6.08
CA CYS A 59 12.96 21.11 -5.16
C CYS A 59 14.09 21.76 -4.34
N LYS A 60 14.41 23.01 -4.67
CA LYS A 60 15.40 23.84 -3.94
C LYS A 60 14.84 24.55 -2.71
N ASP A 61 13.52 24.59 -2.54
CA ASP A 61 12.84 25.25 -1.41
C ASP A 61 12.69 24.27 -0.24
N PRO A 62 13.34 24.49 0.92
CA PRO A 62 13.28 23.60 2.07
C PRO A 62 11.86 23.38 2.61
N LYS A 63 10.98 24.39 2.55
CA LYS A 63 9.60 24.27 3.04
C LYS A 63 8.76 23.37 2.14
N LYS A 64 8.93 23.50 0.82
CA LYS A 64 8.26 22.62 -0.16
C LYS A 64 8.83 21.21 -0.10
N ASN A 65 10.15 21.06 0.07
CA ASN A 65 10.82 19.78 0.23
C ASN A 65 10.27 18.99 1.43
N SER A 66 10.14 19.64 2.60
CA SER A 66 9.53 19.03 3.80
C SER A 66 8.09 18.55 3.58
N LYS A 67 7.27 19.32 2.84
CA LYS A 67 5.90 18.91 2.48
C LYS A 67 5.88 17.66 1.58
N ILE A 68 6.73 17.64 0.55
CA ILE A 68 6.84 16.49 -0.37
C ILE A 68 7.26 15.24 0.41
N PHE A 69 8.25 15.35 1.30
CA PHE A 69 8.69 14.25 2.15
C PHE A 69 7.59 13.74 3.09
N SER A 70 6.80 14.64 3.68
CA SER A 70 5.66 14.28 4.53
C SER A 70 4.59 13.51 3.74
N GLU A 71 4.30 13.91 2.51
CA GLU A 71 3.39 13.18 1.61
C GLU A 71 3.92 11.80 1.25
N MET A 72 5.22 11.69 0.94
CA MET A 72 5.86 10.38 0.71
C MET A 72 5.75 9.48 1.93
N MET A 73 5.98 10.00 3.13
CA MET A 73 5.87 9.21 4.36
C MET A 73 4.45 8.68 4.58
N LYS A 74 3.41 9.44 4.24
CA LYS A 74 2.01 8.97 4.32
C LYS A 74 1.76 7.81 3.35
N ILE A 75 2.23 7.93 2.11
CA ILE A 75 2.08 6.87 1.09
C ILE A 75 2.87 5.62 1.50
N SER A 76 4.11 5.78 1.98
CA SER A 76 4.94 4.68 2.46
C SER A 76 4.30 3.95 3.64
N LYS A 77 3.68 4.67 4.59
CA LYS A 77 2.92 4.05 5.69
C LYS A 77 1.73 3.24 5.18
N ARG A 78 1.02 3.73 4.15
CA ARG A 78 -0.09 3.00 3.52
C ARG A 78 0.41 1.72 2.84
N MET A 79 1.48 1.79 2.05
CA MET A 79 2.06 0.61 1.41
C MET A 79 2.59 -0.40 2.44
N GLN A 80 3.26 0.08 3.50
CA GLN A 80 3.68 -0.78 4.61
C GLN A 80 2.49 -1.44 5.29
N SER A 81 1.35 -0.77 5.43
CA SER A 81 0.16 -1.41 6.04
C SER A 81 -0.38 -2.60 5.24
N MET A 82 -0.08 -2.64 3.93
CA MET A 82 -0.45 -3.73 3.01
C MET A 82 0.54 -4.90 3.04
N GLY A 83 1.83 -4.62 3.34
CA GLY A 83 2.91 -5.60 3.27
C GLY A 83 3.60 -5.99 4.58
N LYS A 84 3.47 -5.20 5.67
CA LYS A 84 4.21 -5.48 6.91
C LYS A 84 3.62 -6.62 7.72
N ASN A 85 4.39 -7.67 7.90
CA ASN A 85 4.71 -8.12 9.26
C ASN A 85 5.53 -6.99 9.91
N CYS A 86 5.06 -6.45 11.03
CA CYS A 86 5.99 -5.83 11.99
C CYS A 86 6.60 -6.97 12.81
#